data_AF-A0A3B9PAC2-F1
#
_entry.id   AF-A0A3B9PAC2-F1
#
_cell.length_a   1.000
_cell.length_b   1.000
_cell.length_c   1.000
_cell.angle_alpha   90.00
_cell.angle_beta   90.00
_cell.angle_gamma   90.00
#
_symmetry.space_group_name_H-M   'P 1'
#
loop_
_entity.id
_entity.type
_entity.pdbx_description
1 polymer ?
#
loop_
_entity_poly.entity_id
_entity_poly.type
_entity_poly.pdbx_seq_one_letter_code
_entity_poly.pdbx_strand_id
1 'polypeptide(L)'
;MENVFESSHPLVKHKLTRMRDKNTKPKKFRELVRELGALLTYEATIDLETTTVSVETPLTTTRGEDLKDKIGLVPILRSGLGMVEGVWELMPSAEVWHIGLYRDERTLKPVAYYNRLPIAPTVSVCLILDPMLATGGSAVATVDILKNWG
;
A
#
# COMPACT_ATOMS: atom_id res chain seq x y z
N MET A 1 -21.19 3.98 1.18
CA MET A 1 -19.77 3.55 1.20
C MET A 1 -19.26 3.52 -0.24
N GLU A 2 -19.26 4.66 -0.94
CA GLU A 2 -18.95 4.68 -2.38
C GLU A 2 -17.46 4.46 -2.67
N ASN A 3 -16.59 4.82 -1.73
CA ASN A 3 -15.13 4.68 -1.85
C ASN A 3 -14.58 3.46 -1.09
N VAL A 4 -15.38 2.39 -0.98
CA VAL A 4 -14.97 1.14 -0.31
C VAL A 4 -15.10 0.00 -1.30
N PHE A 5 -13.97 -0.60 -1.66
CA PHE A 5 -13.89 -1.72 -2.59
C PHE A 5 -13.52 -2.99 -1.82
N GLU A 6 -14.48 -3.89 -1.62
CA GLU A 6 -14.24 -5.17 -0.97
C GLU A 6 -13.78 -6.21 -2.00
N SER A 7 -12.62 -6.83 -1.77
CA SER A 7 -12.15 -7.94 -2.59
C SER A 7 -13.08 -9.14 -2.47
N SER A 8 -13.67 -9.55 -3.59
CA SER A 8 -14.51 -10.75 -3.67
C SER A 8 -13.70 -12.03 -3.98
N HIS A 9 -12.39 -11.91 -4.21
CA HIS A 9 -11.53 -12.97 -4.73
C HIS A 9 -11.41 -14.17 -3.75
N PRO A 10 -11.61 -15.43 -4.21
CA PRO A 10 -11.58 -16.60 -3.33
C PRO A 10 -10.28 -16.80 -2.55
N LEU A 11 -9.13 -16.50 -3.15
CA LEU A 11 -7.83 -16.59 -2.45
C LEU A 11 -7.68 -15.52 -1.36
N VAL A 12 -8.24 -14.33 -1.55
CA VAL A 12 -8.23 -13.28 -0.52
C VAL A 12 -9.06 -13.75 0.66
N LYS A 13 -10.28 -14.24 0.43
CA LYS A 13 -11.16 -14.79 1.48
C LYS A 13 -10.52 -15.97 2.22
N HIS A 14 -9.89 -16.91 1.49
CA HIS A 14 -9.17 -18.03 2.08
C HIS A 14 -8.02 -17.58 3.00
N LYS A 15 -7.16 -16.68 2.51
CA LYS A 15 -6.00 -16.19 3.26
C LYS A 15 -6.43 -15.34 4.47
N LEU A 16 -7.43 -14.47 4.30
CA LEU A 16 -8.02 -13.69 5.39
C LEU A 16 -8.61 -14.59 6.49
N THR A 17 -9.29 -15.67 6.11
CA THR A 17 -9.82 -16.64 7.08
C THR A 17 -8.71 -17.25 7.92
N ARG A 18 -7.60 -17.67 7.28
CA ARG A 18 -6.42 -18.19 8.01
C ARG A 18 -5.74 -17.13 8.86
N MET A 19 -5.68 -15.88 8.41
CA MET A 19 -5.10 -14.78 9.17
C MET A 19 -5.91 -14.47 10.44
N ARG A 20 -7.24 -14.65 10.39
CA ARG A 20 -8.16 -14.45 11.53
C ARG A 20 -8.16 -15.61 12.54
N ASP A 21 -7.67 -16.79 12.18
CA ASP A 21 -7.57 -17.91 13.12
C ASP A 21 -6.57 -17.59 14.24
N LYS A 22 -7.06 -17.61 15.50
CA LYS A 22 -6.26 -17.37 16.71
C LYS A 22 -5.08 -18.32 16.87
N ASN A 23 -5.10 -19.49 16.20
CA ASN A 23 -4.05 -20.49 16.26
C ASN A 23 -2.93 -20.23 15.23
N THR A 24 -3.12 -19.29 14.29
CA THR A 24 -2.12 -18.95 13.27
C THR A 24 -0.86 -18.38 13.91
N LYS A 25 0.27 -19.06 13.66
CA LYS A 25 1.56 -18.71 14.25
C LYS A 25 2.13 -17.43 13.61
N PRO A 26 2.97 -16.65 14.32
CA PRO A 26 3.47 -15.36 13.84
C PRO A 26 4.17 -15.40 12.48
N LYS A 27 4.93 -16.47 12.17
CA LYS A 27 5.55 -16.64 10.85
C LYS A 27 4.49 -16.68 9.74
N LYS A 28 3.47 -17.54 9.90
CA LYS A 28 2.42 -17.68 8.90
C LYS A 28 1.53 -16.43 8.81
N PHE A 29 1.30 -15.75 9.92
CA PHE A 29 0.58 -14.48 9.92
C PHE A 29 1.29 -13.44 9.04
N ARG A 30 2.61 -13.26 9.19
CA ARG A 30 3.39 -12.33 8.35
C ARG A 30 3.37 -12.71 6.88
N GLU A 31 3.51 -14.00 6.57
CA GLU A 31 3.38 -14.50 5.18
C GLU A 31 2.02 -14.15 4.58
N LEU A 32 0.92 -14.34 5.34
CA LEU A 32 -0.43 -14.03 4.87
C LEU A 32 -0.64 -12.52 4.68
N VAL A 33 -0.09 -11.67 5.54
CA VAL A 33 -0.14 -10.20 5.36
C VAL A 33 0.57 -9.79 4.08
N ARG A 34 1.76 -10.35 3.81
CA ARG A 34 2.50 -10.10 2.56
C ARG A 34 1.70 -10.55 1.33
N GLU A 35 1.20 -11.79 1.36
CA GLU A 35 0.40 -12.36 0.26
C GLU A 35 -0.88 -11.56 0.00
N LEU A 36 -1.57 -11.11 1.06
CA LEU A 36 -2.77 -10.27 0.94
C LEU A 36 -2.42 -8.86 0.43
N GLY A 37 -1.30 -8.28 0.87
CA GLY A 37 -0.81 -6.99 0.38
C GLY A 37 -0.59 -6.99 -1.14
N ALA A 38 0.01 -8.06 -1.69
CA ALA A 38 0.17 -8.22 -3.13
C ALA A 38 -1.19 -8.32 -3.85
N LEU A 39 -2.08 -9.19 -3.38
CA LEU A 39 -3.40 -9.39 -4.01
C LEU A 39 -4.25 -8.11 -4.01
N LEU A 40 -4.26 -7.38 -2.89
CA LEU A 40 -4.99 -6.12 -2.79
C LEU A 40 -4.35 -5.02 -3.63
N THR A 41 -3.03 -5.00 -3.77
CA THR A 41 -2.34 -4.06 -4.67
C THR A 41 -2.81 -4.26 -6.10
N TYR A 42 -2.82 -5.50 -6.59
CA TYR A 42 -3.27 -5.80 -7.95
C TYR A 42 -4.69 -5.28 -8.23
N GLU A 43 -5.60 -5.42 -7.26
CA GLU A 43 -6.97 -4.88 -7.36
C GLU A 43 -7.01 -3.34 -7.24
N ALA A 44 -6.19 -2.76 -6.35
CA ALA A 44 -6.16 -1.32 -6.08
C ALA A 44 -5.50 -0.49 -7.19
N THR A 45 -4.75 -1.12 -8.10
CA THR A 45 -4.05 -0.43 -9.19
C THR A 45 -4.74 -0.57 -10.54
N ILE A 46 -6.00 -1.02 -10.57
CA ILE A 46 -6.74 -1.32 -11.81
C ILE A 46 -6.99 -0.07 -12.67
N ASP A 47 -6.99 1.11 -12.07
CA ASP A 47 -7.28 2.40 -12.68
C ASP A 47 -6.04 3.29 -12.88
N LEU A 48 -4.83 2.75 -12.67
CA LEU A 48 -3.60 3.48 -12.98
C LEU A 48 -3.49 3.78 -14.48
N GLU A 49 -3.09 5.01 -14.80
CA GLU A 49 -2.91 5.43 -16.17
C GLU A 49 -1.58 4.94 -16.75
N THR A 50 -1.59 4.61 -18.04
CA THR A 50 -0.38 4.31 -18.81
C THR A 50 -0.14 5.36 -19.89
N THR A 51 1.11 5.42 -20.35
CA THR A 51 1.50 6.17 -21.54
C THR A 51 2.11 5.23 -22.57
N THR A 52 1.78 5.45 -23.84
CA THR A 52 2.38 4.69 -24.93
C THR A 52 3.86 5.04 -25.08
N VAL A 53 4.69 4.02 -25.18
CA VAL A 53 6.15 4.12 -25.39
C VAL A 53 6.58 3.28 -26.58
N SER A 54 7.64 3.71 -27.28
CA SER A 54 8.25 2.91 -28.35
C SER A 54 9.36 2.05 -27.76
N VAL A 55 9.32 0.74 -28.03
CA VAL A 55 10.32 -0.21 -27.54
C VAL A 55 10.88 -1.03 -28.69
N GLU A 56 12.18 -1.32 -28.63
CA GLU A 56 12.85 -2.22 -29.55
C GLU A 56 12.82 -3.64 -28.97
N THR A 57 12.21 -4.58 -29.69
CA THR A 57 12.26 -6.00 -29.37
C THR A 57 13.34 -6.69 -30.21
N PRO A 58 13.75 -7.92 -29.90
CA PRO A 58 14.71 -8.65 -30.73
C PRO A 58 14.29 -8.83 -32.20
N LEU A 59 13.01 -8.66 -32.53
CA LEU A 59 12.48 -8.83 -33.89
C LEU A 59 12.16 -7.51 -34.61
N THR A 60 11.66 -6.51 -33.88
CA THR A 60 11.21 -5.23 -34.46
C THR A 60 10.96 -4.17 -33.39
N THR A 61 10.86 -2.91 -33.81
CA THR A 61 10.30 -1.84 -32.98
C THR A 61 8.78 -1.97 -32.91
N THR A 62 8.21 -1.80 -31.71
CA THR A 62 6.76 -1.80 -31.49
C THR A 62 6.36 -0.77 -30.43
N ARG A 63 5.05 -0.57 -30.26
CA ARG A 63 4.48 0.24 -29.17
C ARG A 63 4.16 -0.65 -27.98
N GLY A 64 4.53 -0.20 -26.78
CA GLY A 64 4.14 -0.76 -25.50
C GLY A 64 3.53 0.31 -24.60
N GLU A 65 3.23 -0.06 -23.37
CA GLU A 65 2.67 0.82 -22.35
C GLU A 65 3.62 0.88 -21.16
N ASP A 66 3.86 2.09 -20.66
CA ASP A 66 4.60 2.33 -19.42
C ASP A 66 3.68 3.02 -18.41
N LEU A 67 3.91 2.78 -17.12
CA LEU A 67 3.11 3.44 -16.08
C LEU A 67 3.39 4.95 -16.12
N LYS A 68 2.32 5.74 -16.18
CA LYS A 68 2.44 7.20 -16.20
C LYS A 68 2.83 7.75 -14.84
N ASP A 69 2.29 7.15 -13.78
CA ASP A 69 2.44 7.61 -12.41
C ASP A 69 3.65 6.99 -11.69
N LYS A 70 4.30 7.82 -10.86
CA LYS A 70 5.30 7.35 -9.89
C LYS A 70 4.60 7.01 -8.59
N ILE A 71 4.75 5.76 -8.15
CA ILE A 71 4.06 5.25 -6.96
C ILE A 71 4.94 5.37 -5.71
N GLY A 72 4.38 5.93 -4.64
CA GLY A 72 4.95 5.94 -3.30
C GLY A 72 4.17 5.02 -2.35
N LEU A 73 4.84 4.12 -1.65
CA LEU A 73 4.25 3.29 -0.61
C LEU A 73 4.41 3.97 0.73
N VAL A 74 3.31 4.12 1.46
CA VAL A 74 3.27 4.79 2.75
C VAL A 74 2.78 3.81 3.82
N PRO A 75 3.65 2.92 4.33
CA PRO A 75 3.28 2.02 5.41
C PRO A 75 3.10 2.79 6.73
N ILE A 76 1.92 2.66 7.34
CA ILE A 76 1.69 3.18 8.69
C ILE A 76 2.38 2.23 9.67
N LEU A 77 3.42 2.72 10.34
CA LEU A 77 4.21 1.88 11.24
C LEU A 77 3.41 1.52 12.50
N ARG A 78 3.56 0.29 13.02
CA ARG A 78 4.45 -0.79 12.55
C ARG A 78 3.77 -1.81 11.63
N SER A 79 2.44 -1.90 11.66
CA SER A 79 1.66 -2.95 11.01
C SER A 79 1.74 -2.89 9.48
N GLY A 80 1.79 -1.70 8.90
CA GLY A 80 1.88 -1.49 7.44
C GLY A 80 3.14 -2.09 6.80
N LEU A 81 4.23 -2.25 7.55
CA LEU A 81 5.50 -2.74 7.01
C LEU A 81 5.39 -4.15 6.44
N GLY A 82 4.53 -5.00 7.02
CA GLY A 82 4.34 -6.37 6.55
C GLY A 82 3.68 -6.48 5.17
N MET A 83 3.09 -5.39 4.67
CA MET A 83 2.46 -5.35 3.35
C MET A 83 3.43 -4.89 2.25
N VAL A 84 4.45 -4.09 2.61
CA VAL A 84 5.38 -3.44 1.66
C VAL A 84 6.03 -4.45 0.72
N GLU A 85 6.53 -5.56 1.26
CA GLU A 85 7.17 -6.61 0.45
C GLU A 85 6.22 -7.17 -0.62
N GLY A 86 4.94 -7.35 -0.28
CA GLY A 86 3.94 -7.85 -1.23
C GLY A 86 3.67 -6.87 -2.37
N VAL A 87 3.70 -5.56 -2.07
CA VAL A 87 3.55 -4.52 -3.09
C VAL A 87 4.80 -4.43 -3.98
N TRP A 88 5.99 -4.46 -3.39
CA TRP A 88 7.25 -4.39 -4.13
C TRP A 88 7.48 -5.57 -5.08
N GLU A 89 6.97 -6.75 -4.75
CA GLU A 89 6.99 -7.90 -5.67
C GLU A 89 6.24 -7.62 -6.98
N LEU A 90 5.24 -6.74 -6.96
CA LEU A 90 4.47 -6.32 -8.14
C LEU A 90 5.02 -5.03 -8.77
N MET A 91 5.51 -4.10 -7.95
CA MET A 91 5.95 -2.77 -8.36
C MET A 91 7.31 -2.41 -7.74
N PRO A 92 8.41 -3.00 -8.22
CA PRO A 92 9.73 -2.86 -7.58
C PRO A 92 10.31 -1.45 -7.68
N SER A 93 9.82 -0.62 -8.60
CA SER A 93 10.21 0.78 -8.75
C SER A 93 9.52 1.73 -7.75
N ALA A 94 8.54 1.25 -6.98
CA ALA A 94 7.81 2.07 -6.02
C ALA A 94 8.74 2.56 -4.89
N GLU A 95 8.69 3.86 -4.61
CA GLU A 95 9.45 4.48 -3.52
C GLU A 95 8.75 4.18 -2.18
N VAL A 96 9.50 4.02 -1.08
CA VAL A 96 8.89 3.74 0.25
C VAL A 96 9.16 4.86 1.22
N TRP A 97 8.08 5.47 1.70
CA TRP A 97 8.10 6.60 2.62
C TRP A 97 7.44 6.22 3.93
N HIS A 98 8.22 6.16 5.00
CA HIS A 98 7.75 5.67 6.28
C HIS A 98 7.14 6.81 7.11
N ILE A 99 5.90 6.61 7.58
CA ILE A 99 5.24 7.49 8.52
C ILE A 99 4.99 6.71 9.82
N GLY A 100 5.59 7.19 10.90
CA GLY A 100 5.42 6.65 12.24
C GLY A 100 4.33 7.39 12.99
N LEU A 101 3.21 6.71 13.19
CA LEU A 101 2.08 7.17 14.00
C LEU A 101 1.82 6.12 15.08
N TYR A 102 1.55 6.55 16.31
CA TYR A 102 0.92 5.68 17.31
C TYR A 102 -0.39 6.31 17.78
N ARG A 103 -1.29 5.46 18.28
CA ARG A 103 -2.54 5.92 18.89
C ARG A 103 -2.30 6.14 20.38
N ASP A 104 -2.58 7.34 20.85
CA ASP A 104 -2.61 7.59 22.29
C ASP A 104 -3.79 6.82 22.91
N GLU A 105 -3.54 5.97 23.90
CA GLU A 105 -4.56 5.07 24.47
C GLU A 105 -5.63 5.80 25.28
N ARG A 106 -5.36 7.03 25.73
CA ARG A 106 -6.28 7.82 26.57
C ARG A 106 -7.18 8.73 25.73
N THR A 107 -6.60 9.37 24.72
CA THR A 107 -7.28 10.36 23.86
C THR A 107 -7.75 9.76 22.54
N LEU A 108 -7.27 8.57 22.17
CA LEU A 108 -7.49 7.90 20.88
C LEU A 108 -7.01 8.69 19.66
N LYS A 109 -6.24 9.76 19.88
CA LYS A 109 -5.70 10.61 18.82
C LYS A 109 -4.40 10.03 18.26
N PRO A 110 -4.14 10.21 16.95
CA PRO A 110 -2.86 9.84 16.35
C PRO A 110 -1.77 10.85 16.75
N VAL A 111 -0.60 10.35 17.13
CA VAL A 111 0.60 11.15 17.42
C VAL A 111 1.70 10.76 16.45
N ALA A 112 2.19 11.72 15.67
CA ALA A 112 3.31 11.53 14.74
C ALA A 112 4.64 11.60 15.49
N TYR A 113 5.45 10.54 15.36
CA TYR A 113 6.77 10.46 15.97
C TYR A 113 7.90 10.31 14.93
N TYR A 114 7.55 10.00 13.68
CA TYR A 114 8.50 9.85 12.59
C TYR A 114 7.87 10.26 11.26
N ASN A 115 8.52 11.17 10.54
CA ASN A 115 8.16 11.55 9.19
C ASN A 115 9.45 11.71 8.38
N ARG A 116 9.63 10.88 7.36
CA ARG A 116 10.81 10.90 6.48
C ARG A 116 10.42 11.13 5.03
N LEU A 117 9.43 11.98 4.79
CA LEU A 117 9.11 12.45 3.45
C LEU A 117 10.22 13.41 2.94
N PRO A 118 10.54 13.40 1.64
CA PRO A 118 11.40 14.40 1.03
C PRO A 118 10.85 15.83 1.21
N ILE A 119 11.66 16.84 0.88
CA ILE A 119 11.22 18.25 0.94
C ILE A 119 10.03 18.51 -0.01
N ALA A 120 9.98 17.81 -1.14
CA ALA A 120 8.90 17.92 -2.12
C ALA A 120 8.47 16.51 -2.62
N PRO A 121 7.21 16.33 -3.04
CA PRO A 121 6.73 15.08 -3.64
C PRO A 121 7.54 14.65 -4.86
N THR A 122 8.04 13.41 -4.82
CA THR A 122 8.69 12.71 -5.94
C THR A 122 7.76 11.72 -6.65
N VAL A 123 6.58 11.50 -6.07
CA VAL A 123 5.56 10.53 -6.46
C VAL A 123 4.25 11.26 -6.75
N SER A 124 3.45 10.73 -7.67
CA SER A 124 2.13 11.28 -8.02
C SER A 124 0.98 10.52 -7.37
N VAL A 125 1.20 9.26 -6.98
CA VAL A 125 0.19 8.42 -6.31
C VAL A 125 0.80 7.80 -5.06
N CYS A 126 0.08 7.89 -3.95
CA CYS A 126 0.47 7.27 -2.67
C CYS A 126 -0.43 6.07 -2.34
N LEU A 127 0.16 4.89 -2.16
CA LEU A 127 -0.51 3.71 -1.61
C LEU A 127 -0.27 3.65 -0.09
N ILE A 128 -1.27 4.02 0.69
CA ILE A 128 -1.21 3.96 2.16
C ILE A 128 -1.50 2.53 2.62
N LEU A 129 -0.57 1.93 3.37
CA LEU A 129 -0.65 0.52 3.76
C LEU A 129 -0.88 0.40 5.28
N ASP A 130 -2.04 -0.13 5.67
CA ASP A 130 -2.36 -0.49 7.06
C ASP A 130 -3.33 -1.69 7.10
N PRO A 131 -2.94 -2.83 7.73
CA PRO A 131 -3.80 -4.01 7.81
C PRO A 131 -5.13 -3.82 8.55
N MET A 132 -5.28 -2.80 9.38
CA MET A 132 -6.48 -2.60 10.20
C MET A 132 -6.98 -1.15 10.20
N LEU A 133 -8.10 -0.92 9.51
CA LEU A 133 -8.84 0.33 9.60
C LEU A 133 -9.91 0.24 10.70
N ALA A 134 -9.57 0.63 11.93
CA ALA A 134 -10.49 0.60 13.07
C ALA A 134 -11.31 1.89 13.21
N THR A 135 -10.78 2.90 13.91
CA THR A 135 -11.44 4.22 14.05
C THR A 135 -11.14 5.16 12.88
N GLY A 136 -10.22 4.78 11.99
CA GLY A 136 -9.76 5.62 10.88
C GLY A 136 -8.75 6.71 11.25
N GLY A 137 -8.52 6.99 12.54
CA GLY A 137 -7.69 8.12 12.98
C GLY A 137 -6.27 8.13 12.40
N SER A 138 -5.58 6.98 12.40
CA SER A 138 -4.24 6.88 11.80
C SER A 138 -4.26 7.12 10.29
N ALA A 139 -5.24 6.56 9.58
CA ALA A 139 -5.36 6.71 8.14
C ALA A 139 -5.66 8.17 7.75
N VAL A 140 -6.59 8.82 8.45
CA VAL A 140 -6.92 10.24 8.23
C VAL A 140 -5.69 11.12 8.48
N ALA A 141 -4.99 10.93 9.60
CA ALA A 141 -3.78 11.71 9.89
C ALA A 141 -2.68 11.50 8.83
N THR A 142 -2.50 10.28 8.33
CA THR A 142 -1.57 10.00 7.22
C THR A 142 -1.99 10.74 5.95
N VAL A 143 -3.27 10.71 5.59
CA VAL A 143 -3.78 11.45 4.42
C VAL A 143 -3.56 12.96 4.59
N ASP A 144 -3.81 13.52 5.76
CA ASP A 144 -3.59 14.94 6.04
C ASP A 144 -2.11 15.31 5.94
N ILE A 145 -1.19 14.47 6.44
CA ILE A 145 0.26 14.67 6.29
C ILE A 145 0.64 14.70 4.81
N LEU A 146 0.14 13.75 4.02
CA LEU A 146 0.46 13.66 2.59
C LEU A 146 -0.12 14.85 1.81
N LYS A 147 -1.37 15.25 2.07
CA LYS A 147 -1.97 16.43 1.43
C LYS A 147 -1.23 17.73 1.75
N ASN A 148 -0.71 17.86 2.97
CA ASN A 148 0.11 19.02 3.35
C ASN A 148 1.51 18.97 2.75
N TRP A 149 2.00 17.79 2.39
CA TRP A 149 3.28 17.61 1.75
C TRP A 149 3.26 18.04 0.27
N GLY A 150 2.13 17.83 -0.41
CA GLY A 150 1.85 18.24 -1.79
C GLY A 150 1.37 17.07 -2.63
#